data_AF-A0A969BL72-F1
#
_entry.id   AF-A0A969BL72-F1
#
_cell.length_a   1.000
_cell.length_b   1.000
_cell.length_c   1.000
_cell.angle_alpha   90.00
_cell.angle_beta   90.00
_cell.angle_gamma   90.00
#
_symmetry.space_group_name_H-M   'P 1'
#
loop_
_entity.id
_entity.type
_entity.pdbx_description
1 polymer ?
#
loop_
_entity_poly.entity_id
_entity_poly.type
_entity_poly.pdbx_seq_one_letter_code
_entity_poly.pdbx_strand_id
1 'polypeptide(L)'
;MAANRQLKVRKGARKVNEIPSEVLDLLNRGEIETVNLVEWLAIDLQALARHVLPQVGLARAIVPILRDVEALKKPTTPQVMLAISKGILRELQAHRDAAAIGKLISTHQSDSVRCWGAYLIGLNPKLTLEQKIELD
;
A
#
# COMPACT_ATOMS: atom_id res chain seq x y z
N MET A 1 12.19 -17.09 -13.13
CA MET A 1 12.27 -17.28 -11.66
C MET A 1 13.62 -16.90 -11.04
N ALA A 2 14.76 -16.94 -11.75
CA ALA A 2 16.06 -16.52 -11.19
C ALA A 2 16.24 -14.98 -11.10
N ALA A 3 15.74 -14.21 -12.08
CA ALA A 3 15.86 -12.74 -12.12
C ALA A 3 15.24 -12.05 -10.88
N ASN A 4 14.07 -12.54 -10.44
CA ASN A 4 13.35 -11.96 -9.30
C ASN A 4 14.09 -12.14 -7.95
N ARG A 5 15.08 -13.05 -7.88
CA ARG A 5 15.88 -13.27 -6.65
C ARG A 5 17.03 -12.26 -6.53
N GLN A 6 17.63 -11.84 -7.64
CA GLN A 6 18.69 -10.82 -7.64
C GLN A 6 18.14 -9.43 -7.34
N LEU A 7 16.91 -9.13 -7.77
CA LEU A 7 16.24 -7.85 -7.51
C LEU A 7 15.88 -7.65 -6.02
N LYS A 8 15.76 -8.73 -5.24
CA LYS A 8 15.52 -8.66 -3.78
C LYS A 8 16.74 -8.25 -2.96
N VAL A 9 17.96 -8.37 -3.50
CA VAL A 9 19.22 -7.99 -2.81
C VAL A 9 19.86 -6.77 -3.48
N ARG A 10 19.06 -5.98 -4.21
CA ARG A 10 19.56 -4.80 -4.93
C ARG A 10 19.98 -3.69 -3.97
N LYS A 11 20.94 -2.88 -4.41
CA LYS A 11 21.26 -1.61 -3.78
C LYS A 11 20.31 -0.54 -4.30
N GLY A 12 19.59 0.14 -3.40
CA GLY A 12 18.63 1.17 -3.77
C GLY A 12 19.29 2.36 -4.49
N ALA A 13 18.62 2.87 -5.51
CA ALA A 13 19.05 4.03 -6.28
C ALA A 13 19.11 5.31 -5.41
N ARG A 14 19.97 6.27 -5.76
CA ARG A 14 20.05 7.57 -5.06
C ARG A 14 19.10 8.60 -5.62
N LYS A 15 18.63 8.40 -6.85
CA LYS A 15 17.64 9.24 -7.53
C LYS A 15 16.56 8.39 -8.18
N VAL A 16 15.36 8.95 -8.33
CA VAL A 16 14.21 8.25 -8.93
C VAL A 16 14.52 7.81 -10.37
N ASN A 17 15.20 8.64 -11.16
CA ASN A 17 15.56 8.33 -12.55
C ASN A 17 16.69 7.29 -12.69
N GLU A 18 17.32 6.89 -11.58
CA GLU A 18 18.32 5.82 -11.54
C GLU A 18 17.70 4.46 -11.17
N ILE A 19 16.41 4.42 -10.82
CA ILE A 19 15.69 3.18 -10.53
C ILE A 19 15.45 2.44 -11.87
N PRO A 20 15.90 1.18 -12.02
CA PRO A 20 15.58 0.40 -13.21
C PRO A 20 14.07 0.25 -13.41
N SER A 21 13.58 0.35 -14.64
CA SER A 21 12.15 0.26 -14.94
C SER A 21 11.52 -1.04 -14.44
N GLU A 22 12.22 -2.18 -14.56
CA GLU A 22 11.77 -3.47 -14.03
C GLU A 22 11.57 -3.44 -12.51
N VAL A 23 12.43 -2.74 -11.78
CA VAL A 23 12.28 -2.57 -10.32
C VAL A 23 11.04 -1.74 -10.02
N LEU A 24 10.87 -0.62 -10.73
CA LEU A 24 9.71 0.26 -10.53
C LEU A 24 8.40 -0.46 -10.85
N ASP A 25 8.37 -1.26 -11.90
CA ASP A 25 7.22 -2.07 -12.29
C ASP A 25 6.86 -3.10 -11.20
N LEU A 26 7.85 -3.80 -10.63
CA LEU A 26 7.64 -4.75 -9.54
C LEU A 26 7.13 -4.06 -8.27
N LEU A 27 7.69 -2.89 -7.94
CA LEU A 27 7.25 -2.07 -6.81
C LEU A 27 5.79 -1.60 -7.00
N ASN A 28 5.44 -1.12 -8.19
CA ASN A 28 4.09 -0.67 -8.53
C ASN A 28 3.06 -1.81 -8.58
N ARG A 29 3.49 -3.06 -8.66
CA ARG A 29 2.62 -4.25 -8.52
C ARG A 29 2.57 -4.81 -7.11
N GLY A 30 3.41 -4.30 -6.20
CA GLY A 30 3.55 -4.78 -4.83
C GLY A 30 4.28 -6.12 -4.71
N GLU A 31 5.01 -6.53 -5.76
CA GLU A 31 5.66 -7.85 -5.86
C GLU A 31 7.02 -7.90 -5.15
N ILE A 32 7.59 -6.74 -4.83
CA ILE A 32 8.81 -6.60 -4.03
C ILE A 32 8.65 -5.44 -3.04
N GLU A 33 9.51 -5.42 -2.02
CA GLU A 33 9.63 -4.29 -1.11
C GLU A 33 10.64 -3.26 -1.60
N THR A 34 10.49 -2.04 -1.11
CA THR A 34 11.47 -0.98 -1.27
C THR A 34 12.70 -1.29 -0.43
N VAL A 35 13.88 -0.90 -0.90
CA VAL A 35 15.13 -1.00 -0.12
C VAL A 35 15.62 0.34 0.40
N ASN A 36 14.96 1.45 0.01
CA ASN A 36 15.21 2.79 0.54
C ASN A 36 14.02 3.74 0.30
N LEU A 37 14.13 4.96 0.86
CA LEU A 37 13.12 6.01 0.71
C LEU A 37 12.94 6.49 -0.73
N VAL A 38 13.98 6.48 -1.56
CA VAL A 38 13.91 6.95 -2.96
C VAL A 38 12.98 6.05 -3.78
N GLU A 39 13.10 4.73 -3.61
CA GLU A 39 12.19 3.77 -4.22
C GLU A 39 10.78 3.91 -3.68
N TRP A 40 10.61 4.07 -2.37
CA TRP A 40 9.29 4.26 -1.77
C TRP A 40 8.57 5.51 -2.32
N LEU A 41 9.30 6.60 -2.50
CA LEU A 41 8.77 7.84 -3.09
C LEU A 41 8.52 7.74 -4.60
N ALA A 42 9.14 6.78 -5.29
CA ALA A 42 8.97 6.56 -6.73
C ALA A 42 7.71 5.75 -7.08
N ILE A 43 7.13 5.05 -6.10
CA ILE A 43 5.96 4.19 -6.32
C ILE A 43 4.77 5.04 -6.79
N ASP A 44 4.15 4.59 -7.88
CA ASP A 44 2.80 5.02 -8.24
C ASP A 44 1.80 4.30 -7.34
N LEU A 45 1.36 5.00 -6.29
CA LEU A 45 0.42 4.47 -5.30
C LEU A 45 -0.95 4.12 -5.90
N GLN A 46 -1.36 4.76 -7.00
CA GLN A 46 -2.60 4.40 -7.68
C GLN A 46 -2.43 3.10 -8.46
N ALA A 47 -1.30 2.92 -9.16
CA ALA A 47 -0.96 1.65 -9.80
C ALA A 47 -0.85 0.52 -8.77
N LEU A 48 -0.22 0.77 -7.63
CA LEU A 48 -0.14 -0.18 -6.52
C LEU A 48 -1.53 -0.59 -6.03
N ALA A 49 -2.43 0.37 -5.79
CA ALA A 49 -3.79 0.08 -5.38
C ALA A 49 -4.55 -0.77 -6.43
N ARG A 50 -4.40 -0.46 -7.73
CA ARG A 50 -5.04 -1.23 -8.82
C ARG A 50 -4.59 -2.70 -8.83
N HIS A 51 -3.32 -2.97 -8.54
CA HIS A 51 -2.78 -4.34 -8.54
C HIS A 51 -3.10 -5.10 -7.25
N VAL A 52 -3.01 -4.45 -6.09
CA VAL A 52 -3.07 -5.14 -4.79
C VAL A 52 -4.50 -5.36 -4.31
N LEU A 53 -5.41 -4.40 -4.50
CA LEU A 53 -6.78 -4.49 -3.97
C LEU A 53 -7.53 -5.76 -4.44
N PRO A 54 -7.43 -6.21 -5.71
CA PRO A 54 -8.04 -7.47 -6.12
C PRO A 54 -7.47 -8.70 -5.39
N GLN A 55 -6.16 -8.70 -5.12
CA GLN A 55 -5.47 -9.82 -4.48
C GLN A 55 -5.91 -10.03 -3.02
N VAL A 56 -6.35 -8.95 -2.36
CA VAL A 56 -6.87 -8.98 -0.99
C VAL A 56 -8.41 -8.98 -0.93
N GLY A 57 -9.10 -9.23 -2.04
CA GLY A 57 -10.56 -9.35 -2.09
C GLY A 57 -11.32 -8.02 -2.16
N LEU A 58 -10.64 -6.89 -2.40
CA LEU A 58 -11.22 -5.55 -2.46
C LEU A 58 -11.31 -4.99 -3.89
N ALA A 59 -11.48 -5.85 -4.90
CA ALA A 59 -11.52 -5.42 -6.31
C ALA A 59 -12.57 -4.32 -6.58
N ARG A 60 -13.74 -4.39 -5.93
CA ARG A 60 -14.82 -3.40 -6.08
C ARG A 60 -14.47 -2.02 -5.52
N ALA A 61 -13.51 -1.97 -4.59
CA ALA A 61 -13.07 -0.74 -3.93
C ALA A 61 -12.17 0.13 -4.81
N ILE A 62 -11.59 -0.41 -5.89
CA ILE A 62 -10.61 0.29 -6.73
C ILE A 62 -11.17 1.61 -7.25
N VAL A 63 -12.33 1.57 -7.92
CA VAL A 63 -12.91 2.77 -8.55
C VAL A 63 -13.21 3.88 -7.53
N PRO A 64 -13.95 3.63 -6.43
CA PRO A 64 -14.21 4.69 -5.45
C PRO A 64 -12.94 5.19 -4.75
N ILE A 65 -11.97 4.32 -4.45
CA ILE A 65 -10.69 4.73 -3.85
C ILE A 65 -9.93 5.68 -4.76
N LEU A 66 -9.83 5.36 -6.05
CA LEU A 66 -9.05 6.15 -6.99
C LEU A 66 -9.72 7.49 -7.30
N ARG A 67 -11.06 7.54 -7.32
CA ARG A 67 -11.80 8.80 -7.41
C ARG A 67 -11.47 9.73 -6.24
N ASP A 68 -11.37 9.20 -5.03
CA ASP A 68 -11.00 10.00 -3.85
C ASP A 68 -9.57 10.54 -3.95
N VAL A 69 -8.64 9.76 -4.52
CA VAL A 69 -7.27 10.21 -4.79
C VAL A 69 -7.24 11.30 -5.87
N GLU A 70 -7.96 11.10 -6.98
CA GLU A 70 -8.05 12.05 -8.10
C GLU A 70 -8.69 13.39 -7.68
N ALA A 71 -9.57 13.38 -6.68
CA ALA A 71 -10.17 14.59 -6.13
C ALA A 71 -9.19 15.46 -5.32
N LEU A 72 -8.02 14.92 -4.94
CA LEU A 72 -7.00 15.68 -4.22
C LEU A 72 -6.25 16.64 -5.16
N LYS A 73 -6.17 17.92 -4.78
CA LYS A 73 -5.44 18.94 -5.55
C LYS A 73 -3.95 18.89 -5.22
N LYS A 74 -3.12 18.34 -6.12
CA LYS A 74 -1.66 18.21 -5.97
C LYS A 74 -1.24 17.53 -4.65
N PRO A 75 -1.71 16.29 -4.39
CA PRO A 75 -1.46 15.64 -3.12
C PRO A 75 0.01 15.29 -2.92
N THR A 76 0.45 15.30 -1.66
CA THR A 76 1.70 14.68 -1.23
C THR A 76 1.53 13.16 -1.09
N THR A 77 2.63 12.40 -1.10
CA THR A 77 2.59 10.94 -0.94
C THR A 77 1.82 10.49 0.31
N PRO A 78 1.99 11.11 1.50
CA PRO A 78 1.19 10.76 2.67
C PRO A 78 -0.31 11.04 2.51
N GLN A 79 -0.70 12.09 1.78
CA GLN A 79 -2.12 12.38 1.51
C GLN A 79 -2.75 11.31 0.60
N VAL A 80 -2.02 10.83 -0.41
CA VAL A 80 -2.48 9.72 -1.25
C VAL A 80 -2.59 8.43 -0.45
N MET A 81 -1.57 8.09 0.35
CA MET A 81 -1.58 6.93 1.24
C MET A 81 -2.78 6.95 2.20
N LEU A 82 -3.04 8.11 2.79
CA LEU A 82 -4.17 8.32 3.70
C LEU A 82 -5.52 8.16 2.97
N ALA A 83 -5.67 8.70 1.77
CA ALA A 83 -6.90 8.58 0.99
C ALA A 83 -7.19 7.12 0.62
N ILE A 84 -6.18 6.38 0.15
CA ILE A 84 -6.28 4.95 -0.13
C ILE A 84 -6.68 4.18 1.14
N SER A 85 -5.98 4.42 2.25
CA SER A 85 -6.23 3.71 3.51
C SER A 85 -7.63 3.99 4.08
N LYS A 86 -8.11 5.24 3.98
CA LYS A 86 -9.49 5.60 4.35
C LYS A 86 -10.51 4.85 3.49
N GLY A 87 -10.26 4.74 2.19
CA GLY A 87 -11.13 4.01 1.30
C GLY A 87 -11.16 2.51 1.59
N ILE A 88 -10.01 1.89 1.85
CA ILE A 88 -9.92 0.50 2.33
C ILE A 88 -10.71 0.33 3.64
N LEU A 89 -10.51 1.23 4.61
CA LEU A 89 -11.20 1.15 5.91
C LEU A 89 -12.72 1.19 5.77
N ARG A 90 -13.26 2.06 4.90
CA ARG A 90 -14.71 2.13 4.64
C ARG A 90 -15.26 0.80 4.14
N GLU A 91 -14.54 0.12 3.26
CA GLU A 91 -14.96 -1.20 2.75
C GLU A 91 -14.90 -2.25 3.85
N LEU A 92 -13.84 -2.26 4.66
CA LEU A 92 -13.67 -3.24 5.73
C LEU A 92 -14.72 -3.11 6.84
N GLN A 93 -15.29 -1.94 7.08
CA GLN A 93 -16.28 -1.74 8.15
C GLN A 93 -17.53 -2.63 8.02
N ALA A 94 -17.92 -2.99 6.79
CA ALA A 94 -19.07 -3.83 6.49
C ALA A 94 -18.68 -5.19 5.88
N HIS A 95 -17.38 -5.48 5.72
CA HIS A 95 -16.91 -6.69 5.06
C HIS A 95 -16.85 -7.86 6.04
N ARG A 96 -17.53 -8.98 5.73
CA ARG A 96 -17.53 -10.18 6.58
C ARG A 96 -16.12 -10.72 6.84
N ASP A 97 -15.24 -10.60 5.85
CA ASP A 97 -13.87 -11.11 5.89
C ASP A 97 -12.85 -10.04 6.34
N ALA A 98 -13.29 -8.95 6.99
CA ALA A 98 -12.44 -7.79 7.29
C ALA A 98 -11.16 -8.13 8.05
N ALA A 99 -11.23 -9.03 9.03
CA ALA A 99 -10.05 -9.46 9.79
C ALA A 99 -9.04 -10.22 8.92
N ALA A 100 -9.52 -11.09 8.02
CA ALA A 100 -8.67 -11.83 7.10
C ALA A 100 -7.99 -10.89 6.09
N ILE A 101 -8.75 -9.93 5.54
CA ILE A 101 -8.21 -8.92 4.62
C ILE A 101 -7.18 -8.02 5.33
N GLY A 102 -7.47 -7.57 6.55
CA GLY A 102 -6.53 -6.80 7.36
C GLY A 102 -5.22 -7.55 7.59
N LYS A 103 -5.28 -8.85 7.87
CA LYS A 103 -4.09 -9.71 7.99
C LYS A 103 -3.31 -9.83 6.67
N LEU A 104 -4.01 -10.01 5.54
CA LEU A 104 -3.34 -10.06 4.22
C LEU A 104 -2.59 -8.76 3.91
N ILE A 105 -3.16 -7.61 4.29
CA ILE A 105 -2.52 -6.29 4.12
C ILE A 105 -1.30 -6.16 5.05
N SER A 106 -1.43 -6.50 6.34
CA SER A 106 -0.34 -6.31 7.32
C SER A 106 0.84 -7.25 7.08
N THR A 107 0.61 -8.43 6.49
CA THR A 107 1.67 -9.38 6.14
C THR A 107 2.06 -9.34 4.65
N HIS A 108 1.63 -8.32 3.91
CA HIS A 108 1.90 -8.22 2.48
C HIS A 108 3.41 -8.04 2.20
N GLN A 109 3.90 -8.48 1.03
CA GLN A 109 5.31 -8.38 0.69
C GLN A 109 5.79 -6.93 0.49
N SER A 110 4.98 -6.08 -0.14
CA SER A 110 5.25 -4.63 -0.26
C SER A 110 5.11 -3.92 1.08
N ASP A 111 6.15 -3.22 1.50
CA ASP A 111 6.19 -2.33 2.66
C ASP A 111 5.17 -1.20 2.56
N SER A 112 4.97 -0.61 1.37
CA SER A 112 3.94 0.42 1.15
C SER A 112 2.52 -0.12 1.40
N VAL A 113 2.24 -1.38 1.06
CA VAL A 113 0.95 -2.01 1.38
C VAL A 113 0.83 -2.24 2.89
N ARG A 114 1.90 -2.68 3.56
CA ARG A 114 1.91 -2.81 5.03
C ARG A 114 1.64 -1.48 5.73
N CYS A 115 2.12 -0.36 5.18
CA CYS A 115 1.79 0.98 5.69
C CYS A 115 0.28 1.26 5.68
N TRP A 116 -0.49 0.73 4.72
CA TRP A 116 -1.96 0.84 4.79
C TRP A 116 -2.49 0.18 6.06
N GLY A 117 -1.96 -0.99 6.44
CA GLY A 117 -2.31 -1.67 7.69
C GLY A 117 -2.17 -0.78 8.93
N ALA A 118 -1.03 -0.10 9.06
CA ALA A 118 -0.82 0.87 10.14
C ALA A 118 -1.85 2.02 10.12
N TYR A 119 -2.15 2.58 8.94
CA TYR A 119 -3.22 3.57 8.79
C TYR A 119 -4.60 3.01 9.17
N LEU A 120 -4.91 1.75 8.81
CA LEU A 120 -6.17 1.12 9.16
C LEU A 120 -6.34 1.04 10.68
N ILE A 121 -5.31 0.66 11.42
CA ILE A 121 -5.31 0.63 12.88
C ILE A 121 -5.49 2.04 13.44
N GLY A 122 -4.63 2.98 13.01
CA GLY A 122 -4.64 4.36 13.50
C GLY A 122 -5.96 5.09 13.27
N LEU A 123 -6.60 4.85 12.11
CA LEU A 123 -7.86 5.47 11.71
C LEU A 123 -9.10 4.74 12.22
N ASN A 124 -8.97 3.53 12.77
CA ASN A 124 -10.14 2.76 13.21
C ASN A 124 -10.81 3.46 14.41
N PRO A 125 -12.07 3.94 14.26
CA PRO A 125 -12.76 4.62 15.35
C PRO A 125 -13.26 3.66 16.44
N LYS A 126 -13.25 2.35 16.18
CA LYS A 126 -13.69 1.32 17.13
C LYS A 126 -12.61 0.88 18.10
N LEU A 127 -11.36 1.29 17.88
CA LEU A 127 -10.22 0.94 18.72
C LEU A 127 -9.87 2.10 19.66
N THR A 128 -9.65 1.76 20.92
CA THR A 128 -9.01 2.64 21.92
C THR A 128 -7.55 2.90 21.56
N LEU A 129 -6.91 3.86 22.23
CA LEU A 129 -5.49 4.14 22.01
C LEU A 129 -4.63 2.93 22.41
N GLU A 130 -4.95 2.31 23.53
CA GLU A 130 -4.26 1.14 24.07
C GLU A 130 -4.32 -0.03 23.08
N GLN A 131 -5.53 -0.32 22.55
CA GLN A 131 -5.70 -1.36 21.53
C GLN A 131 -4.95 -1.06 20.23
N LYS A 132 -4.79 0.21 19.86
CA LYS A 132 -4.01 0.57 18.67
C LYS A 132 -2.53 0.27 18.86
N ILE A 133 -1.98 0.55 20.04
CA ILE A 133 -0.58 0.29 20.38
C ILE A 133 -0.30 -1.21 20.44
N GLU A 134 -1.23 -2.02 20.92
CA GLU A 134 -1.07 -3.49 20.97
C GLU A 134 -1.08 -4.15 19.58
N LEU A 135 -1.64 -3.48 18.57
CA LEU A 135 -1.81 -4.01 17.21
C LEU A 135 -0.77 -3.49 16.21
N ASP A 136 0.01 -2.47 16.57
CA ASP A 136 1.09 -1.87 15.75
C ASP A 136 2.39 -2.69 15.86
#